data_AF-X1IFZ8-F1
#
_entry.id   AF-X1IFZ8-F1
#
_cell.length_a   1.000
_cell.length_b   1.000
_cell.length_c   1.000
_cell.angle_alpha   90.00
_cell.angle_beta   90.00
_cell.angle_gamma   90.00
#
_symmetry.space_group_name_H-M   'P 1'
#
loop_
_entity.id
_entity.type
_entity.pdbx_description
1 polymer ?
#
loop_
_entity_poly.entity_id
_entity_poly.type
_entity_poly.pdbx_seq_one_letter_code
_entity_poly.pdbx_strand_id
1 'polypeptide(L)'
;RSGLVVIDVSDPTNPGTPIYEDTTDFAIDVYVSGDYAYVADVWTGLAVIDVSDPTNPGTPVYEATTGDAYSVYLSGDYAYVADYDSGLAVIDVSDPTNPGTPVYEDTTGLAYGVYVSGDYAYLADGYSGLAVIDISDPTNPGTPVYEDTNDFACGVYVSGDYAYVADYDSGLAVIDISDPTNPGTPVYEDTTGNAFGVYVSGDYAYVADDISGLAVIDISEPIDPGTPVYEDTTGNAFGVYVNGDYAYVADLSSGLAVIDISDPTNPGT
;
A
#
# COMPACT_ATOMS: atom_id res chain seq x y z
N ARG A 1 14.71 6.99 14.35
CA ARG A 1 15.31 7.19 13.02
C ARG A 1 14.13 7.23 12.08
N SER A 2 14.11 8.19 11.17
CA SER A 2 13.02 8.36 10.21
C SER A 2 13.64 8.13 8.84
N GLY A 3 13.02 7.29 8.02
CA GLY A 3 13.53 6.95 6.69
C GLY A 3 13.51 5.48 6.33
N LEU A 4 14.23 5.15 5.27
CA LEU A 4 14.24 3.82 4.66
C LEU A 4 15.03 2.84 5.53
N VAL A 5 14.46 1.65 5.73
CA VAL A 5 15.11 0.53 6.39
C VAL A 5 15.27 -0.61 5.40
N VAL A 6 16.51 -1.02 5.14
CA VAL A 6 16.82 -2.15 4.26
C VAL A 6 17.23 -3.34 5.11
N ILE A 7 16.56 -4.48 4.91
CA ILE A 7 16.78 -5.72 5.66
C ILE A 7 17.01 -6.85 4.66
N ASP A 8 18.11 -7.60 4.82
CA ASP A 8 18.35 -8.81 4.04
C ASP A 8 17.42 -9.94 4.52
N VAL A 9 16.54 -10.39 3.64
CA VAL A 9 15.57 -11.47 3.91
C VAL A 9 15.84 -12.71 3.06
N SER A 10 17.08 -12.90 2.60
CA SER A 10 17.49 -14.10 1.84
C SER A 10 17.33 -15.40 2.65
N ASP A 11 17.38 -15.31 3.97
CA ASP A 11 16.85 -16.29 4.91
C ASP A 11 15.70 -15.65 5.71
N PRO A 12 14.43 -15.84 5.28
CA PRO A 12 13.28 -15.25 5.95
C PRO A 12 13.14 -15.65 7.42
N THR A 13 13.70 -16.81 7.81
CA THR A 13 13.66 -17.29 9.21
C THR A 13 14.70 -16.62 10.11
N ASN A 14 15.66 -15.91 9.52
CA ASN A 14 16.68 -15.16 10.24
C ASN A 14 17.07 -13.88 9.46
N PRO A 15 16.18 -12.86 9.46
CA PRO A 15 16.45 -11.59 8.79
C PRO A 15 17.77 -10.96 9.24
N GLY A 16 18.47 -10.36 8.28
CA GLY A 16 19.75 -9.69 8.48
C GLY A 16 19.65 -8.46 9.37
N THR A 17 20.81 -7.89 9.69
CA THR A 17 20.84 -6.63 10.45
C THR A 17 20.32 -5.47 9.60
N PRO A 18 19.38 -4.66 10.11
CA PRO A 18 18.84 -3.53 9.36
C PRO A 18 19.89 -2.46 9.05
N ILE A 19 19.83 -1.94 7.83
CA ILE A 19 20.57 -0.78 7.34
C ILE A 19 19.59 0.39 7.25
N TYR A 20 19.96 1.54 7.80
CA TYR A 20 19.10 2.72 7.88
C TYR A 20 19.66 3.80 6.98
N GLU A 21 18.83 4.30 6.08
CA GLU A 21 19.08 5.55 5.36
C GLU A 21 18.08 6.59 5.87
N ASP A 22 18.59 7.67 6.43
CA ASP A 22 17.73 8.72 6.99
C ASP A 22 17.10 9.50 5.83
N THR A 23 15.78 9.59 5.82
CA THR A 23 15.07 10.59 5.03
C THR A 23 14.84 11.84 5.87
N THR A 24 14.36 12.90 5.23
CA THR A 24 14.15 14.17 5.93
C THR A 24 13.00 14.07 6.92
N ASP A 25 12.00 13.24 6.62
CA ASP A 25 10.78 13.11 7.42
C ASP A 25 10.34 11.65 7.66
N PHE A 26 9.07 11.44 7.97
CA PHE A 26 8.49 10.12 8.16
C PHE A 26 8.28 9.41 6.82
N ALA A 27 9.10 8.38 6.54
CA ALA A 27 8.82 7.42 5.49
C ALA A 27 7.64 6.52 5.90
N ILE A 28 6.56 6.53 5.11
CA ILE A 28 5.33 5.77 5.39
C ILE A 28 5.23 4.52 4.50
N ASP A 29 5.53 4.68 3.22
CA ASP A 29 5.39 3.62 2.22
C ASP A 29 6.58 3.62 1.26
N VAL A 30 6.86 2.46 0.67
CA VAL A 30 7.97 2.28 -0.27
C VAL A 30 7.61 1.33 -1.41
N TYR A 31 7.90 1.77 -2.63
CA TYR A 31 7.86 0.94 -3.82
C TYR A 31 9.27 0.79 -4.40
N VAL A 32 9.69 -0.44 -4.72
CA VAL A 32 10.99 -0.70 -5.34
C VAL A 32 10.82 -1.08 -6.81
N SER A 33 11.49 -0.35 -7.71
CA SER A 33 11.51 -0.62 -9.14
C SER A 33 12.93 -0.58 -9.68
N GLY A 34 13.43 -1.75 -10.11
CA GLY A 34 14.80 -1.91 -10.56
C GLY A 34 15.81 -1.55 -9.46
N ASP A 35 16.67 -0.58 -9.77
CA ASP A 35 17.74 -0.10 -8.88
C ASP A 35 17.27 1.02 -7.93
N TYR A 36 15.98 1.40 -7.93
CA TYR A 36 15.49 2.55 -7.17
C TYR A 36 14.35 2.18 -6.22
N ALA A 37 14.39 2.76 -5.02
CA ALA A 37 13.30 2.79 -4.08
C ALA A 37 12.63 4.18 -4.11
N TYR A 38 11.31 4.18 -4.14
CA TYR A 38 10.45 5.35 -4.16
C TYR A 38 9.68 5.36 -2.85
N VAL A 39 9.87 6.41 -2.05
CA VAL A 39 9.39 6.48 -0.68
C VAL A 39 8.42 7.65 -0.55
N ALA A 40 7.23 7.38 -0.02
CA ALA A 40 6.31 8.42 0.43
C ALA A 40 6.84 8.96 1.77
N ASP A 41 7.36 10.19 1.75
CA ASP A 41 7.97 10.86 2.90
C ASP A 41 7.13 12.07 3.30
N VAL A 42 6.28 11.90 4.32
CA VAL A 42 5.09 12.73 4.62
C VAL A 42 5.22 14.20 4.20
N TRP A 43 6.12 14.98 4.80
CA TRP A 43 6.21 16.43 4.55
C TRP A 43 7.18 16.83 3.43
N THR A 44 7.91 15.90 2.82
CA THR A 44 8.81 16.20 1.70
C THR A 44 8.35 15.66 0.35
N GLY A 45 7.28 14.86 0.33
CA GLY A 45 6.67 14.31 -0.87
C GLY A 45 7.30 13.00 -1.28
N LEU A 46 7.78 12.92 -2.53
CA LEU A 46 8.42 11.71 -3.06
C LEU A 46 9.94 11.76 -2.84
N ALA A 47 10.47 10.78 -2.13
CA ALA A 47 11.90 10.54 -2.03
C ALA A 47 12.33 9.37 -2.93
N VAL A 48 13.28 9.59 -3.82
CA VAL A 48 13.84 8.57 -4.72
C VAL A 48 15.27 8.24 -4.30
N ILE A 49 15.53 6.96 -4.06
CA ILE A 49 16.77 6.45 -3.46
C ILE A 49 17.36 5.38 -4.37
N ASP A 50 18.60 5.54 -4.80
CA ASP A 50 19.35 4.47 -5.48
C ASP A 50 19.66 3.35 -4.48
N VAL A 51 19.13 2.15 -4.73
CA VAL A 51 19.31 0.95 -3.93
C VAL A 51 19.96 -0.19 -4.73
N SER A 52 20.67 0.15 -5.82
CA SER A 52 21.46 -0.82 -6.61
C SER A 52 22.49 -1.59 -5.77
N ASP A 53 23.02 -0.94 -4.73
CA ASP A 53 23.69 -1.58 -3.61
C ASP A 53 22.81 -1.47 -2.34
N PRO A 54 22.00 -2.49 -2.01
CA PRO A 54 21.13 -2.45 -0.84
C PRO A 54 21.91 -2.40 0.48
N THR A 55 23.23 -2.66 0.45
CA THR A 55 24.08 -2.54 1.65
C THR A 55 24.61 -1.12 1.87
N ASN A 56 24.45 -0.24 0.88
CA ASN A 56 24.81 1.17 0.95
C ASN A 56 23.89 1.99 0.03
N PRO A 57 22.63 2.24 0.44
CA PRO A 57 21.71 3.09 -0.29
C PRO A 57 22.31 4.47 -0.59
N GLY A 58 21.94 5.03 -1.74
CA GLY A 58 22.31 6.38 -2.15
C GLY A 58 21.61 7.46 -1.35
N THR A 59 22.07 8.71 -1.51
CA THR A 59 21.37 9.86 -0.90
C THR A 59 20.03 10.10 -1.61
N PRO A 60 18.93 10.32 -0.88
CA PRO A 60 17.63 10.59 -1.48
C PRO A 60 17.59 11.86 -2.35
N VAL A 61 16.92 11.78 -3.49
CA VAL A 61 16.45 12.91 -4.29
C VAL A 61 14.98 13.15 -3.98
N TYR A 62 14.60 14.38 -3.68
CA TYR A 62 13.23 14.72 -3.29
C TYR A 62 12.52 15.49 -4.39
N GLU A 63 11.26 15.15 -4.63
CA GLU A 63 10.30 15.98 -5.36
C GLU A 63 9.13 16.30 -4.43
N ALA A 64 8.93 17.59 -4.18
CA ALA A 64 7.92 18.05 -3.24
C ALA A 64 6.51 17.89 -3.82
N THR A 65 5.63 17.27 -3.05
CA THR A 65 4.19 17.31 -3.28
C THR A 65 3.56 18.45 -2.46
N THR A 66 2.27 18.74 -2.69
CA THR A 66 1.59 19.85 -1.98
C THR A 66 0.89 19.42 -0.70
N GLY A 67 0.52 18.15 -0.61
CA GLY A 67 -0.05 17.52 0.58
C GLY A 67 0.97 16.71 1.36
N ASP A 68 0.45 15.75 2.12
CA ASP A 68 1.23 14.80 2.90
C ASP A 68 1.30 13.46 2.15
N ALA A 69 2.49 12.98 1.80
CA ALA A 69 2.63 11.72 1.04
C ALA A 69 2.48 10.49 1.96
N TYR A 70 1.44 9.68 1.75
CA TYR A 70 1.15 8.47 2.56
C TYR A 70 1.44 7.15 1.85
N SER A 71 1.21 7.07 0.54
CA SER A 71 1.45 5.83 -0.22
C SER A 71 1.98 6.14 -1.61
N VAL A 72 2.78 5.24 -2.17
CA VAL A 72 3.36 5.38 -3.50
C VAL A 72 3.28 4.07 -4.29
N TYR A 73 2.85 4.16 -5.54
CA TYR A 73 2.83 3.04 -6.47
C TYR A 73 3.44 3.46 -7.81
N LEU A 74 4.24 2.59 -8.42
CA LEU A 74 4.81 2.86 -9.74
C LEU A 74 4.12 2.05 -10.84
N SER A 75 3.84 2.72 -11.96
CA SER A 75 3.38 2.08 -13.20
C SER A 75 4.07 2.73 -14.40
N GLY A 76 4.91 1.95 -15.08
CA GLY A 76 5.74 2.45 -16.17
C GLY A 76 6.72 3.53 -15.70
N ASP A 77 6.68 4.68 -16.36
CA ASP A 77 7.54 5.83 -16.08
C ASP A 77 6.94 6.80 -15.04
N TYR A 78 5.85 6.43 -14.36
CA TYR A 78 5.13 7.32 -13.44
C TYR A 78 5.04 6.73 -12.04
N ALA A 79 5.25 7.59 -11.04
CA ALA A 79 4.92 7.36 -9.64
C ALA A 79 3.58 8.04 -9.33
N TYR A 80 2.70 7.30 -8.66
CA TYR A 80 1.38 7.71 -8.22
C TYR A 80 1.43 7.78 -6.70
N VAL A 81 1.18 8.95 -6.13
CA VAL A 81 1.28 9.21 -4.70
C VAL A 81 -0.10 9.56 -4.16
N ALA A 82 -0.55 8.84 -3.13
CA ALA A 82 -1.66 9.26 -2.29
C ALA A 82 -1.16 10.42 -1.41
N ASP A 83 -1.54 11.64 -1.77
CA ASP A 83 -0.99 12.89 -1.23
C ASP A 83 -1.98 13.58 -0.27
N TYR A 84 -2.67 12.76 0.55
CA TYR A 84 -3.59 13.20 1.59
C TYR A 84 -4.65 14.18 1.11
N ASP A 85 -4.57 15.46 1.51
CA ASP A 85 -5.53 16.52 1.18
C ASP A 85 -5.37 17.08 -0.23
N SER A 86 -4.34 16.67 -0.97
CA SER A 86 -4.15 17.00 -2.39
C SER A 86 -4.65 15.89 -3.33
N GLY A 87 -5.20 14.80 -2.79
CA GLY A 87 -5.71 13.66 -3.56
C GLY A 87 -4.60 12.84 -4.19
N LEU A 88 -4.65 12.66 -5.51
CA LEU A 88 -3.64 11.91 -6.27
C LEU A 88 -2.60 12.87 -6.87
N ALA A 89 -1.33 12.65 -6.54
CA ALA A 89 -0.20 13.27 -7.24
C ALA A 89 0.44 12.26 -8.21
N VAL A 90 0.63 12.67 -9.47
CA VAL A 90 1.27 11.86 -10.53
C VAL A 90 2.58 12.53 -10.94
N ILE A 91 3.67 11.77 -10.83
CA ILE A 91 5.04 12.27 -11.00
C ILE A 91 5.74 11.45 -12.08
N ASP A 92 6.24 12.11 -13.12
CA ASP A 92 7.12 11.47 -14.12
C ASP A 92 8.46 11.14 -13.47
N VAL A 93 8.80 9.85 -13.42
CA VAL A 93 10.04 9.31 -12.85
C VAL A 93 10.86 8.56 -13.91
N SER A 94 10.67 8.87 -15.19
CA SER A 94 11.49 8.33 -16.29
C SER A 94 12.99 8.61 -16.11
N ASP A 95 13.33 9.73 -15.45
CA ASP A 95 14.65 9.98 -14.86
C ASP A 95 14.53 10.00 -13.33
N PRO A 96 14.82 8.89 -12.63
CA PRO A 96 14.71 8.82 -11.17
C PRO A 96 15.67 9.76 -10.43
N THR A 97 16.70 10.29 -11.11
CA THR A 97 17.62 11.26 -10.52
C THR A 97 17.13 12.70 -10.65
N ASN A 98 16.06 12.93 -11.41
CA ASN A 98 15.41 14.21 -11.59
C ASN A 98 13.91 14.01 -11.90
N PRO A 99 13.10 13.65 -10.88
CA PRO A 99 11.65 13.51 -11.03
C PRO A 99 11.01 14.79 -11.60
N GLY A 100 9.94 14.62 -12.36
CA GLY A 100 9.16 15.72 -12.94
C GLY A 100 8.28 16.41 -11.91
N THR A 101 7.75 17.59 -12.25
CA THR A 101 6.79 18.28 -11.39
C THR A 101 5.47 17.50 -11.31
N PRO A 102 4.88 17.34 -10.11
CA PRO A 102 3.63 16.60 -9.96
C PRO A 102 2.45 17.25 -10.71
N VAL A 103 1.60 16.39 -11.29
CA VAL A 103 0.24 16.73 -11.73
C VAL A 103 -0.73 16.17 -10.71
N TYR A 104 -1.78 16.93 -10.37
CA TYR A 104 -2.72 16.55 -9.31
C TYR A 104 -4.10 16.29 -9.87
N GLU A 105 -4.80 15.34 -9.27
CA GLU A 105 -6.25 15.23 -9.31
C GLU A 105 -6.78 15.21 -7.87
N ASP A 106 -7.59 16.22 -7.55
CA ASP A 106 -8.18 16.42 -6.22
C ASP A 106 -9.26 15.38 -5.94
N THR A 107 -9.19 14.73 -4.79
CA THR A 107 -10.24 13.83 -4.30
C THR A 107 -11.05 14.50 -3.20
N THR A 108 -12.26 14.02 -2.92
CA THR A 108 -13.11 14.65 -1.90
C THR A 108 -12.73 14.28 -0.47
N GLY A 109 -12.00 13.18 -0.30
CA GLY A 109 -11.55 12.66 0.98
C GLY A 109 -10.10 12.98 1.28
N LEU A 110 -9.46 12.05 1.97
CA LEU A 110 -8.05 12.12 2.33
C LEU A 110 -7.41 10.85 1.78
N ALA A 111 -6.51 10.98 0.81
CA ALA A 111 -5.89 9.83 0.16
C ALA A 111 -4.80 9.21 1.04
N TYR A 112 -4.99 7.96 1.48
CA TYR A 112 -4.04 7.22 2.32
C TYR A 112 -3.30 6.11 1.56
N GLY A 113 -4.03 5.34 0.75
CA GLY A 113 -3.47 4.23 -0.02
C GLY A 113 -3.66 4.45 -1.51
N VAL A 114 -2.71 4.00 -2.33
CA VAL A 114 -2.86 3.99 -3.79
C VAL A 114 -2.42 2.66 -4.38
N TYR A 115 -3.19 2.16 -5.33
CA TYR A 115 -2.81 1.01 -6.16
C TYR A 115 -3.13 1.31 -7.62
N VAL A 116 -2.25 0.92 -8.55
CA VAL A 116 -2.48 1.11 -9.99
C VAL A 116 -2.65 -0.23 -10.69
N SER A 117 -3.74 -0.37 -11.44
CA SER A 117 -4.03 -1.54 -12.28
C SER A 117 -4.49 -1.10 -13.66
N GLY A 118 -3.69 -1.40 -14.68
CA GLY A 118 -3.96 -0.99 -16.06
C GLY A 118 -4.01 0.53 -16.20
N ASP A 119 -5.12 1.04 -16.72
CA ASP A 119 -5.36 2.46 -16.97
C ASP A 119 -6.05 3.17 -15.78
N TYR A 120 -6.09 2.56 -14.59
CA TYR A 120 -6.78 3.11 -13.43
C TYR A 120 -5.89 3.15 -12.18
N ALA A 121 -5.98 4.27 -11.45
CA ALA A 121 -5.51 4.40 -10.07
C ALA A 121 -6.69 4.25 -9.11
N TYR A 122 -6.49 3.48 -8.05
CA TYR A 122 -7.45 3.19 -7.01
C TYR A 122 -6.91 3.77 -5.71
N LEU A 123 -7.66 4.66 -5.07
CA LEU A 123 -7.27 5.29 -3.82
C LEU A 123 -8.19 4.86 -2.68
N ALA A 124 -7.59 4.50 -1.55
CA ALA A 124 -8.27 4.49 -0.26
C ALA A 124 -8.35 5.96 0.22
N ASP A 125 -9.52 6.58 0.05
CA ASP A 125 -9.75 8.02 0.19
C ASP A 125 -10.41 8.39 1.54
N GLY A 126 -10.04 7.68 2.60
CA GLY A 126 -10.57 7.89 3.95
C GLY A 126 -12.08 7.68 4.00
N TYR A 127 -12.82 8.66 4.55
CA TYR A 127 -14.28 8.61 4.65
C TYR A 127 -15.04 8.77 3.33
N SER A 128 -14.35 8.98 2.20
CA SER A 128 -14.99 8.93 0.87
C SER A 128 -15.00 7.51 0.28
N GLY A 129 -14.39 6.54 0.97
CA GLY A 129 -14.27 5.15 0.51
C GLY A 129 -13.23 4.96 -0.59
N LEU A 130 -13.60 4.23 -1.64
CA LEU A 130 -12.75 3.96 -2.78
C LEU A 130 -12.94 5.06 -3.84
N ALA A 131 -11.86 5.74 -4.23
CA ALA A 131 -11.83 6.61 -5.40
C ALA A 131 -11.12 5.90 -6.57
N VAL A 132 -11.73 5.89 -7.74
CA VAL A 132 -11.20 5.30 -8.97
C VAL A 132 -10.97 6.39 -10.01
N ILE A 133 -9.74 6.50 -10.49
CA ILE A 133 -9.29 7.57 -11.38
C ILE A 133 -8.75 6.96 -12.67
N ASP A 134 -9.27 7.38 -13.82
CA ASP A 134 -8.70 7.06 -15.13
C ASP A 134 -7.37 7.79 -15.30
N ILE A 135 -6.30 7.02 -15.49
CA ILE A 135 -4.93 7.51 -15.66
C ILE A 135 -4.36 7.12 -17.04
N SER A 136 -5.23 6.82 -18.01
CA SER A 136 -4.81 6.53 -19.39
C SER A 136 -3.98 7.66 -20.04
N ASP A 137 -4.17 8.90 -19.56
CA ASP A 137 -3.23 10.00 -19.71
C ASP A 137 -2.73 10.46 -18.32
N PRO A 138 -1.55 9.99 -17.86
CA PRO A 138 -1.02 10.33 -16.54
C PRO A 138 -0.66 11.82 -16.39
N THR A 139 -0.59 12.58 -17.50
CA THR A 139 -0.38 14.03 -17.45
C THR A 139 -1.67 14.83 -17.33
N ASN A 140 -2.82 14.15 -17.42
CA ASN A 140 -4.15 14.72 -17.21
C ASN A 140 -5.10 13.61 -16.72
N PRO A 141 -4.99 13.21 -15.44
CA PRO A 141 -5.90 12.21 -14.86
C PRO A 141 -7.38 12.61 -15.00
N GLY A 142 -8.26 11.62 -15.08
CA GLY A 142 -9.69 11.81 -15.17
C GLY A 142 -10.33 12.19 -13.83
N THR A 143 -11.59 12.62 -13.87
CA THR A 143 -12.34 12.90 -12.63
C THR A 143 -12.61 11.60 -11.85
N PRO A 144 -12.45 11.60 -10.51
CA PRO A 144 -12.69 10.40 -9.71
C PRO A 144 -14.13 9.91 -9.75
N VAL A 145 -14.30 8.59 -9.79
CA VAL A 145 -15.54 7.87 -9.49
C VAL A 145 -15.42 7.28 -8.10
N TYR A 146 -16.44 7.44 -7.26
CA TYR A 146 -16.42 7.00 -5.86
C TYR A 146 -17.35 5.82 -5.62
N GLU A 147 -16.91 4.92 -4.77
CA GLU A 147 -17.78 3.97 -4.06
C GLU A 147 -17.56 4.11 -2.56
N ASP A 148 -18.65 4.39 -1.85
CA ASP A 148 -18.65 4.64 -0.40
C ASP A 148 -18.36 3.34 0.36
N THR A 149 -17.40 3.37 1.28
CA THR A 149 -17.18 2.29 2.25
C THR A 149 -17.80 2.67 3.60
N ASN A 150 -17.92 1.71 4.52
CA ASN A 150 -18.65 1.93 5.76
C ASN A 150 -17.86 2.78 6.76
N ASP A 151 -16.53 2.73 6.68
CA ASP A 151 -15.65 3.45 7.60
C ASP A 151 -14.49 4.13 6.84
N PHE A 152 -13.33 4.23 7.47
CA PHE A 152 -12.18 4.95 6.97
C PHE A 152 -11.29 4.06 6.10
N ALA A 153 -11.33 4.25 4.78
CA ALA A 153 -10.44 3.52 3.86
C ALA A 153 -8.97 3.92 4.08
N CYS A 154 -8.13 2.98 4.52
CA CYS A 154 -6.71 3.18 4.82
C CYS A 154 -5.78 2.66 3.71
N GLY A 155 -6.06 1.48 3.19
CA GLY A 155 -5.19 0.79 2.23
C GLY A 155 -6.02 0.12 1.13
N VAL A 156 -5.43 -0.06 -0.05
CA VAL A 156 -6.11 -0.68 -1.18
C VAL A 156 -5.16 -1.59 -1.96
N TYR A 157 -5.67 -2.73 -2.41
CA TYR A 157 -4.98 -3.64 -3.32
C TYR A 157 -5.96 -4.09 -4.40
N VAL A 158 -5.51 -4.16 -5.65
CA VAL A 158 -6.34 -4.67 -6.76
C VAL A 158 -5.82 -6.01 -7.26
N SER A 159 -6.71 -6.99 -7.37
CA SER A 159 -6.43 -8.30 -7.95
C SER A 159 -7.55 -8.74 -8.87
N GLY A 160 -7.26 -8.84 -10.18
CA GLY A 160 -8.25 -9.15 -11.20
C GLY A 160 -9.35 -8.09 -11.27
N ASP A 161 -10.60 -8.53 -11.14
CA ASP A 161 -11.79 -7.69 -11.20
C ASP A 161 -12.22 -7.15 -9.82
N TYR A 162 -11.36 -7.23 -8.80
CA TYR A 162 -11.70 -6.85 -7.42
C TYR A 162 -10.69 -5.88 -6.82
N ALA A 163 -11.20 -4.85 -6.15
CA ALA A 163 -10.47 -4.02 -5.21
C ALA A 163 -10.75 -4.50 -3.78
N TYR A 164 -9.68 -4.60 -3.01
CA TYR A 164 -9.66 -5.01 -1.61
C TYR A 164 -9.22 -3.80 -0.80
N VAL A 165 -10.09 -3.28 0.04
CA VAL A 165 -9.87 -2.07 0.83
C VAL A 165 -9.80 -2.44 2.31
N ALA A 166 -8.72 -2.05 2.96
CA ALA A 166 -8.63 -2.06 4.41
C ALA A 166 -9.43 -0.87 4.95
N ASP A 167 -10.62 -1.13 5.50
CA ASP A 167 -11.65 -0.15 5.85
C ASP A 167 -11.76 0.02 7.37
N TYR A 168 -10.61 0.18 8.04
CA TYR A 168 -10.48 0.46 9.47
C TYR A 168 -11.35 -0.46 10.35
N ASP A 169 -12.38 0.08 11.03
CA ASP A 169 -13.27 -0.66 11.95
C ASP A 169 -14.21 -1.64 11.21
N SER A 170 -14.36 -1.55 9.88
CA SER A 170 -15.19 -2.47 9.09
C SER A 170 -14.41 -3.68 8.54
N GLY A 171 -13.10 -3.75 8.80
CA GLY A 171 -12.23 -4.82 8.34
C GLY A 171 -11.91 -4.75 6.85
N LEU A 172 -12.14 -5.85 6.13
CA LEU A 172 -11.89 -5.95 4.70
C LEU A 172 -13.16 -5.65 3.90
N ALA A 173 -13.12 -4.60 3.07
CA ALA A 173 -14.14 -4.35 2.05
C ALA A 173 -13.67 -4.88 0.69
N VAL A 174 -14.50 -5.69 0.03
CA VAL A 174 -14.25 -6.23 -1.31
C VAL A 174 -15.25 -5.63 -2.29
N ILE A 175 -14.73 -5.02 -3.37
CA ILE A 175 -15.49 -4.24 -4.33
C ILE A 175 -15.24 -4.81 -5.72
N ASP A 176 -16.31 -5.18 -6.43
CA ASP A 176 -16.24 -5.56 -7.85
C ASP A 176 -15.93 -4.31 -8.67
N ILE A 177 -14.83 -4.34 -9.39
CA ILE A 177 -14.34 -3.26 -10.27
C ILE A 177 -14.21 -3.74 -11.72
N SER A 178 -14.95 -4.78 -12.12
CA SER A 178 -15.01 -5.25 -13.51
C SER A 178 -15.44 -4.14 -14.50
N ASP A 179 -16.20 -3.15 -14.00
CA ASP A 179 -16.37 -1.84 -14.61
C ASP A 179 -15.82 -0.75 -13.67
N PRO A 180 -14.57 -0.28 -13.86
CA PRO A 180 -13.97 0.74 -13.00
C PRO A 180 -14.72 2.09 -13.01
N THR A 181 -15.58 2.33 -14.01
CA THR A 181 -16.40 3.55 -14.09
C THR A 181 -17.72 3.43 -13.33
N ASN A 182 -18.05 2.24 -12.83
CA ASN A 182 -19.20 1.96 -11.98
C ASN A 182 -18.86 0.78 -11.05
N PRO A 183 -18.04 0.99 -10.00
CA PRO A 183 -17.75 -0.03 -9.01
C PRO A 183 -19.02 -0.62 -8.38
N GLY A 184 -18.96 -1.89 -8.00
CA GLY A 184 -20.03 -2.60 -7.31
C GLY A 184 -20.14 -2.21 -5.84
N THR A 185 -21.24 -2.58 -5.21
CA THR A 185 -21.43 -2.33 -3.77
C THR A 185 -20.47 -3.19 -2.94
N PRO A 186 -19.79 -2.65 -1.92
CA PRO A 186 -18.83 -3.42 -1.13
C PRO A 186 -19.47 -4.59 -0.37
N VAL A 187 -18.76 -5.71 -0.33
CA VAL A 187 -18.99 -6.83 0.60
C VAL A 187 -17.92 -6.76 1.69
N TYR A 188 -18.31 -7.00 2.94
CA TYR A 188 -17.41 -6.83 4.08
C TYR A 188 -17.13 -8.17 4.76
N GLU A 189 -15.88 -8.36 5.18
CA GLU A 189 -15.51 -9.32 6.22
C GLU A 189 -14.89 -8.57 7.40
N ASP A 190 -15.51 -8.74 8.57
CA ASP A 190 -15.11 -8.09 9.81
C ASP A 190 -13.76 -8.64 10.30
N THR A 191 -12.80 -7.76 10.55
CA THR A 191 -11.56 -8.10 11.26
C THR A 191 -11.65 -7.63 12.70
N THR A 192 -10.83 -8.19 13.59
CA THR A 192 -10.99 -7.94 15.04
C THR A 192 -10.38 -6.60 15.45
N GLY A 193 -9.36 -6.16 14.73
CA GLY A 193 -8.65 -4.90 14.94
C GLY A 193 -9.04 -3.86 13.90
N ASN A 194 -8.12 -2.92 13.69
CA ASN A 194 -8.28 -1.83 12.73
C ASN A 194 -7.46 -2.17 11.49
N ALA A 195 -8.14 -2.40 10.36
CA ALA A 195 -7.48 -2.75 9.11
C ALA A 195 -6.76 -1.53 8.51
N PHE A 196 -5.43 -1.59 8.40
CA PHE A 196 -4.62 -0.50 7.84
C PHE A 196 -4.05 -0.79 6.45
N GLY A 197 -3.55 -2.00 6.24
CA GLY A 197 -2.91 -2.41 4.99
C GLY A 197 -3.47 -3.74 4.51
N VAL A 198 -3.50 -3.94 3.20
CA VAL A 198 -3.95 -5.18 2.58
C VAL A 198 -3.04 -5.58 1.43
N TYR A 199 -2.74 -6.86 1.33
CA TYR A 199 -2.02 -7.47 0.22
C TYR A 199 -2.74 -8.73 -0.23
N VAL A 200 -2.88 -8.94 -1.53
CA VAL A 200 -3.51 -10.16 -2.07
C VAL A 200 -2.47 -11.05 -2.76
N SER A 201 -2.47 -12.34 -2.43
CA SER A 201 -1.63 -13.35 -3.08
C SER A 201 -2.42 -14.63 -3.29
N GLY A 202 -2.66 -14.97 -4.57
CA GLY A 202 -3.49 -16.11 -4.94
C GLY A 202 -4.92 -15.94 -4.42
N ASP A 203 -5.41 -16.95 -3.71
CA ASP A 203 -6.77 -17.01 -3.16
C ASP A 203 -6.86 -16.42 -1.74
N TYR A 204 -5.87 -15.63 -1.30
CA TYR A 204 -5.82 -15.08 0.06
C TYR A 204 -5.57 -13.56 0.08
N ALA A 205 -6.33 -12.87 0.92
CA ALA A 205 -6.05 -11.50 1.35
C ALA A 205 -5.35 -11.54 2.72
N TYR A 206 -4.31 -10.74 2.85
CA TYR A 206 -3.49 -10.56 4.04
C TYR A 206 -3.70 -9.14 4.52
N VAL A 207 -4.28 -8.97 5.70
CA VAL A 207 -4.65 -7.67 6.27
C VAL A 207 -3.79 -7.40 7.51
N ALA A 208 -3.12 -6.26 7.53
CA ALA A 208 -2.46 -5.73 8.72
C ALA A 208 -3.53 -5.10 9.63
N ASP A 209 -3.84 -5.76 10.74
CA ASP A 209 -5.04 -5.54 11.57
C ASP A 209 -4.69 -4.98 12.96
N ASP A 210 -3.79 -3.98 12.99
CA ASP A 210 -3.34 -3.29 14.20
C ASP A 210 -2.86 -4.26 15.31
N ILE A 211 -3.50 -4.24 16.49
CA ILE A 211 -3.17 -5.09 17.63
C ILE A 211 -3.54 -6.56 17.45
N SER A 212 -4.31 -6.90 16.41
CA SER A 212 -4.65 -8.30 16.09
C SER A 212 -3.58 -8.99 15.24
N GLY A 213 -2.56 -8.25 14.79
CA GLY A 213 -1.48 -8.76 13.98
C GLY A 213 -1.86 -8.93 12.51
N LEU A 214 -1.58 -10.11 11.95
CA LEU A 214 -1.90 -10.45 10.57
C LEU A 214 -3.21 -11.24 10.51
N ALA A 215 -4.22 -10.69 9.84
CA ALA A 215 -5.43 -11.42 9.47
C ALA A 215 -5.28 -12.00 8.06
N VAL A 216 -5.56 -13.29 7.90
CA VAL A 216 -5.51 -14.02 6.62
C VAL A 216 -6.93 -14.48 6.29
N ILE A 217 -7.40 -14.08 5.11
CA ILE A 217 -8.79 -14.22 4.67
C ILE A 217 -8.79 -14.99 3.35
N ASP A 218 -9.52 -16.10 3.29
CA ASP A 218 -9.77 -16.84 2.04
C ASP A 218 -10.71 -16.02 1.16
N ILE A 219 -10.24 -15.66 -0.03
CA ILE A 219 -10.96 -14.88 -1.04
C ILE A 219 -11.12 -15.65 -2.35
N SER A 220 -11.08 -17.00 -2.30
CA SER A 220 -11.35 -17.84 -3.46
C SER A 220 -12.73 -17.58 -4.07
N GLU A 221 -13.68 -17.10 -3.27
CA GLU A 221 -14.94 -16.49 -3.68
C GLU A 221 -14.97 -15.02 -3.18
N PRO A 222 -14.49 -14.04 -3.97
CA PRO A 222 -14.23 -12.68 -3.47
C PRO A 222 -15.44 -11.94 -2.87
N ILE A 223 -16.65 -12.27 -3.31
CA ILE A 223 -17.91 -11.69 -2.81
C ILE A 223 -18.56 -12.51 -1.68
N ASP A 224 -17.87 -13.53 -1.18
CA ASP A 224 -18.22 -14.33 0.00
C ASP A 224 -16.91 -14.70 0.74
N PRO A 225 -16.13 -13.69 1.21
CA PRO A 225 -14.86 -13.92 1.88
C PRO A 225 -15.01 -14.84 3.10
N GLY A 226 -14.02 -15.71 3.31
CA GLY A 226 -13.98 -16.62 4.44
C GLY A 226 -13.67 -15.91 5.76
N THR A 227 -13.99 -16.55 6.88
CA THR A 227 -13.66 -16.02 8.21
C THR A 227 -12.14 -15.87 8.40
N PRO A 228 -11.65 -14.73 8.91
CA PRO A 228 -10.22 -14.52 9.11
C PRO A 228 -9.59 -15.51 10.08
N VAL A 229 -8.36 -15.93 9.75
CA VAL A 229 -7.43 -16.60 10.67
C VAL A 229 -6.32 -15.61 11.03
N TYR A 230 -5.87 -15.61 12.27
CA TYR A 230 -4.94 -14.60 12.78
C TYR A 230 -3.60 -15.22 13.15
N GLU A 231 -2.53 -14.47 12.88
CA GLU A 231 -1.22 -14.65 13.53
C GLU A 231 -0.85 -13.36 14.27
N ASP A 232 -0.59 -13.51 15.57
CA ASP A 232 -0.28 -12.41 16.47
C ASP A 232 1.11 -11.83 16.14
N THR A 233 1.17 -10.53 15.85
CA THR A 233 2.44 -9.83 15.79
C THR A 233 2.70 -9.12 17.10
N THR A 234 3.96 -8.98 17.50
CA THR A 234 4.30 -8.47 18.83
C THR A 234 4.01 -6.97 19.03
N GLY A 235 3.70 -6.24 17.95
CA GLY A 235 3.45 -4.81 17.91
C GLY A 235 2.09 -4.45 17.31
N ASN A 236 2.07 -3.44 16.45
CA ASN A 236 0.89 -2.96 15.76
C ASN A 236 1.14 -3.09 14.25
N ALA A 237 0.36 -3.91 13.56
CA ALA A 237 0.51 -4.16 12.14
C ALA A 237 -0.10 -3.02 11.31
N PHE A 238 0.72 -2.36 10.48
CA PHE A 238 0.28 -1.26 9.60
C PHE A 238 0.41 -1.55 8.10
N GLY A 239 1.39 -2.35 7.72
CA GLY A 239 1.66 -2.68 6.33
C GLY A 239 2.01 -4.15 6.20
N VAL A 240 1.67 -4.74 5.06
CA VAL A 240 1.93 -6.14 4.76
C VAL A 240 2.34 -6.31 3.31
N TYR A 241 3.35 -7.15 3.09
CA TYR A 241 3.82 -7.56 1.77
C TYR A 241 4.04 -9.07 1.76
N VAL A 242 3.62 -9.75 0.69
CA VAL A 242 3.78 -11.20 0.56
C VAL A 242 4.76 -11.54 -0.56
N ASN A 243 5.70 -12.45 -0.27
CA ASN A 243 6.60 -13.02 -1.28
C ASN A 243 6.81 -14.52 -1.03
N GLY A 244 6.29 -15.33 -1.95
CA GLY A 244 6.30 -16.79 -1.80
C GLY A 244 5.53 -17.22 -0.55
N ASP A 245 6.20 -18.02 0.29
CA ASP A 245 5.62 -18.59 1.50
C ASP A 245 5.76 -17.67 2.73
N TYR A 246 6.07 -16.38 2.56
CA TYR A 246 6.27 -15.45 3.67
C TYR A 246 5.49 -14.15 3.53
N ALA A 247 4.86 -13.74 4.63
CA ALA A 247 4.31 -12.41 4.84
C ALA A 247 5.28 -11.56 5.67
N TYR A 248 5.50 -10.33 5.23
CA TYR A 248 6.38 -9.34 5.84
C TYR A 248 5.49 -8.20 6.37
N VAL A 249 5.41 -8.09 7.70
CA VAL A 249 4.50 -7.15 8.37
C VAL A 249 5.29 -6.04 9.06
N ALA A 250 4.99 -4.78 8.71
CA ALA A 250 5.49 -3.62 9.41
C ALA A 250 4.75 -3.46 10.74
N ASP A 251 5.41 -3.83 11.83
CA ASP A 251 4.85 -4.06 13.17
C ASP A 251 5.17 -2.92 14.16
N LEU A 252 5.28 -1.70 13.62
CA LEU A 252 5.61 -0.44 14.30
C LEU A 252 6.72 -0.57 15.37
N SER A 253 6.34 -0.74 16.64
CA SER A 253 7.27 -0.79 17.78
C SER A 253 8.18 -2.01 17.79
N SER A 254 7.80 -3.07 17.08
CA SER A 254 8.53 -4.33 16.97
C SER A 254 9.36 -4.45 15.69
N GLY A 255 9.23 -3.48 14.76
CA GLY A 255 9.98 -3.45 13.52
C GLY A 255 9.33 -4.30 12.43
N LEU A 256 10.05 -5.31 11.92
CA LEU A 256 9.57 -6.20 10.87
C LEU A 256 9.25 -7.58 11.47
N ALA A 257 8.00 -8.02 11.35
CA ALA A 257 7.61 -9.41 11.57
C ALA A 257 7.66 -10.18 10.23
N VAL A 258 8.19 -11.40 10.26
CA VAL A 258 8.23 -12.31 9.11
C VAL A 258 7.48 -13.57 9.50
N ILE A 259 6.39 -13.85 8.80
CA ILE A 259 5.44 -14.91 9.13
C ILE A 259 5.46 -15.94 8.01
N ASP A 260 5.64 -17.21 8.34
CA ASP A 260 5.47 -18.33 7.41
C ASP A 260 3.98 -18.49 7.08
N ILE A 261 3.65 -18.43 5.80
CA ILE A 261 2.30 -18.56 5.26
C ILE A 261 2.23 -19.68 4.21
N SER A 262 3.15 -20.65 4.28
CA SER A 262 3.12 -21.85 3.42
C SER A 262 1.81 -22.64 3.57
N ASP A 263 1.17 -22.54 4.73
CA ASP A 263 -0.23 -22.87 4.96
C ASP A 263 -0.99 -21.61 5.42
N PRO A 264 -1.66 -20.88 4.51
CA PRO A 264 -2.40 -19.66 4.86
C PRO A 264 -3.56 -19.89 5.84
N THR A 265 -4.01 -21.14 6.03
CA THR A 265 -5.06 -21.49 7.01
C THR A 265 -4.51 -21.66 8.42
N ASN A 266 -3.18 -21.66 8.58
CA ASN A 266 -2.48 -21.76 9.84
C ASN A 266 -1.14 -20.99 9.77
N PRO A 267 -1.19 -19.65 9.62
CA PRO A 267 0.01 -18.82 9.52
C PRO A 267 0.91 -18.97 10.77
N GLY A 268 2.22 -18.83 10.59
CA GLY A 268 3.23 -18.89 11.65
C GLY A 268 3.72 -20.30 12.02
N THR A 269 3.33 -21.35 11.29
CA THR A 269 3.64 -22.76 11.63
C THR A 269 4.52 -23.53 10.66
#